data_AF-A0A3N5UI89-F1
#
_entry.id   AF-A0A3N5UI89-F1
#
_cell.length_a   1.000
_cell.length_b   1.000
_cell.length_c   1.000
_cell.angle_alpha   90.00
_cell.angle_beta   90.00
_cell.angle_gamma   90.00
#
_symmetry.space_group_name_H-M   'P 1'
#
loop_
_entity.id
_entity.type
_entity.pdbx_description
1 polymer ?
#
loop_
_entity_poly.entity_id
_entity_poly.type
_entity_poly.pdbx_seq_one_letter_code
_entity_poly.pdbx_strand_id
1 'polypeptide(L)'
;MTLTDIAPLEKWIELEKEIYRRSGLNSNVFDINGIRISDFQKWPNNLCPAIKATDKGQSFICAVAHMNIAAQAKQTGEAVIEECDAGLFKVVYPIFVKGEFLGALGGCGLL
;
A
#
# COMPACT_ATOMS: atom_id res chain seq x y z
N MET A 1 -7.02 17.07 6.62
CA MET A 1 -6.61 16.22 7.77
C MET A 1 -5.57 15.21 7.28
N THR A 2 -4.77 14.61 8.16
CA THR A 2 -3.81 13.56 7.79
C THR A 2 -4.06 12.29 8.59
N LEU A 3 -3.49 11.16 8.16
CA LEU A 3 -3.64 9.88 8.86
C LEU A 3 -3.12 9.95 10.30
N THR A 4 -2.07 10.74 10.55
CA THR A 4 -1.50 10.92 11.89
C THR A 4 -2.35 11.79 12.82
N ASP A 5 -3.30 12.55 12.28
CA ASP A 5 -4.30 13.25 13.08
C ASP A 5 -5.40 12.29 13.61
N ILE A 6 -5.57 11.11 13.00
CA ILE A 6 -6.54 10.08 13.43
C ILE A 6 -5.92 9.19 14.52
N ALA A 7 -4.68 8.74 14.29
CA ALA A 7 -3.96 7.84 15.17
C ALA A 7 -2.45 8.10 15.03
N PRO A 8 -1.68 7.94 16.12
CA PRO A 8 -0.22 8.13 16.06
C PRO A 8 0.43 7.10 15.13
N LEU A 9 1.62 7.41 14.60
CA LEU A 9 2.33 6.59 13.61
C LEU A 9 2.51 5.14 14.07
N GLU A 10 2.76 4.93 15.37
CA GLU A 10 2.95 3.61 15.97
C GLU A 10 1.72 2.71 15.77
N LYS A 11 0.51 3.27 15.79
CA LYS A 11 -0.73 2.51 15.57
C LYS A 11 -0.90 2.08 14.11
N TRP A 12 -0.45 2.90 13.16
CA TRP A 12 -0.41 2.52 11.75
C TRP A 12 0.62 1.41 11.50
N ILE A 13 1.78 1.48 12.15
CA ILE A 13 2.80 0.43 12.09
C ILE A 13 2.30 -0.87 12.72
N GLU A 14 1.58 -0.82 13.85
CA GLU A 14 0.93 -1.98 14.45
C GLU A 14 -0.08 -2.62 13.49
N LEU A 15 -0.88 -1.82 12.79
CA LEU A 15 -1.81 -2.31 11.77
C LEU A 15 -1.10 -3.00 10.61
N GLU A 16 -0.03 -2.40 10.08
CA GLU A 16 0.77 -3.01 9.02
C GLU A 16 1.35 -4.36 9.48
N LYS A 17 1.94 -4.42 10.68
CA LYS A 17 2.46 -5.66 11.27
C LYS A 17 1.38 -6.72 11.41
N GLU A 18 0.19 -6.34 11.84
CA GLU A 18 -0.93 -7.27 12.02
C GLU A 18 -1.43 -7.83 10.69
N ILE A 19 -1.51 -7.00 9.65
CA ILE A 19 -1.85 -7.45 8.30
C ILE A 19 -0.82 -8.44 7.78
N TYR A 20 0.48 -8.12 7.91
CA TYR A 20 1.54 -9.05 7.54
C TYR A 20 1.42 -10.36 8.33
N ARG A 21 1.19 -10.30 9.65
CA ARG A 21 1.05 -11.49 10.50
C ARG A 21 -0.12 -12.39 10.08
N ARG A 22 -1.25 -11.80 9.67
CA ARG A 22 -2.46 -12.56 9.29
C ARG A 22 -2.46 -13.06 7.85
N SER A 23 -1.87 -12.28 6.94
CA SER A 23 -1.99 -12.54 5.49
C SER A 23 -0.67 -12.93 4.83
N GLY A 24 0.47 -12.60 5.43
CA GLY A 24 1.78 -12.69 4.79
C GLY A 24 2.10 -11.56 3.81
N LEU A 25 1.17 -10.63 3.54
CA LEU A 25 1.38 -9.55 2.58
C LEU A 25 2.37 -8.49 3.07
N ASN A 26 3.16 -7.94 2.15
CA ASN A 26 3.89 -6.69 2.42
C ASN A 26 2.88 -5.53 2.51
N SER A 27 2.45 -5.21 3.72
CA SER A 27 1.48 -4.16 4.02
C SER A 27 2.14 -2.79 4.07
N ASN A 28 1.45 -1.79 3.52
CA ASN A 28 1.88 -0.40 3.57
C ASN A 28 0.68 0.55 3.72
N VAL A 29 0.84 1.58 4.55
CA VAL A 29 -0.05 2.74 4.63
C VAL A 29 0.57 3.92 3.87
N PHE A 30 -0.22 4.53 3.00
CA PHE A 30 0.19 5.61 2.10
C PHE A 30 -0.62 6.88 2.37
N ASP A 31 0.03 8.03 2.29
CA ASP A 31 -0.62 9.34 2.33
C ASP A 31 -1.38 9.66 1.02
N ILE A 32 -1.94 10.86 0.93
CA ILE A 32 -2.67 11.33 -0.26
C ILE A 32 -1.79 11.44 -1.52
N ASN A 33 -0.47 11.46 -1.38
CA ASN A 33 0.50 11.54 -2.47
C ASN A 33 1.02 10.15 -2.89
N GLY A 34 0.54 9.07 -2.26
CA GLY A 34 1.05 7.72 -2.49
C GLY A 34 2.41 7.45 -1.84
N ILE A 35 2.81 8.26 -0.86
CA ILE A 35 4.05 8.11 -0.10
C ILE A 35 3.75 7.32 1.17
N ARG A 36 4.59 6.33 1.48
CA ARG A 36 4.44 5.56 2.73
C ARG A 36 4.66 6.45 3.94
N ILE A 37 3.78 6.33 4.94
CA ILE A 37 3.92 7.08 6.19
C ILE A 37 4.86 6.38 7.20
N SER A 38 5.21 5.11 6.95
CA SER A 38 6.12 4.32 7.77
C SER A 38 7.23 3.67 6.95
N ASP A 39 8.26 3.18 7.65
CA ASP A 39 9.36 2.40 7.09
C ASP A 39 9.16 0.88 7.23
N PHE A 40 8.05 0.43 7.83
CA PHE A 40 7.77 -0.99 8.00
C PHE A 40 7.76 -1.71 6.65
N GLN A 41 8.49 -2.81 6.58
CA GLN A 41 8.65 -3.57 5.37
C GLN A 41 8.96 -5.03 5.69
N LYS A 42 8.22 -5.92 5.04
CA LYS A 42 8.48 -7.35 5.04
C LYS A 42 8.27 -7.88 3.64
N TRP A 43 9.26 -8.58 3.11
CA TRP A 43 9.22 -9.13 1.77
C TRP A 43 8.65 -10.55 1.78
N PRO A 44 7.45 -10.78 1.23
CA PRO A 44 6.89 -12.13 1.08
C PRO A 44 7.57 -12.96 -0.01
N ASN A 45 8.37 -12.33 -0.87
CA ASN A 45 9.04 -12.98 -1.99
C ASN A 45 10.40 -12.31 -2.30
N ASN A 46 11.21 -12.96 -3.13
CA ASN A 46 12.53 -12.46 -3.56
C ASN A 46 12.48 -11.53 -4.79
N LEU A 47 11.36 -11.48 -5.52
CA LEU A 47 11.21 -10.70 -6.74
C LEU A 47 11.00 -9.21 -6.45
N CYS A 48 10.08 -8.87 -5.54
CA CYS A 48 9.79 -7.50 -5.12
C CYS A 48 11.04 -6.71 -4.67
N PRO A 49 11.91 -7.23 -3.78
CA PRO A 49 13.13 -6.51 -3.41
C PRO A 49 14.07 -6.33 -4.61
N ALA A 50 14.17 -7.30 -5.52
CA ALA A 50 14.98 -7.17 -6.73
C ALA A 50 14.43 -6.10 -7.69
N ILE A 51 13.11 -6.00 -7.86
CA ILE A 51 12.46 -4.94 -8.64
C ILE A 51 12.77 -3.56 -8.05
N LYS A 52 12.54 -3.41 -6.73
CA LYS A 52 12.70 -2.12 -6.03
C LYS A 52 14.15 -1.70 -5.82
N ALA A 53 15.10 -2.60 -6.00
CA ALA A 53 16.53 -2.26 -5.99
C ALA A 53 16.94 -1.36 -7.17
N THR A 54 16.06 -1.16 -8.16
CA THR A 54 16.29 -0.26 -9.29
C THR A 54 15.26 0.87 -9.31
N ASP A 55 15.70 2.08 -9.65
CA ASP A 55 14.79 3.24 -9.77
C ASP A 55 13.71 3.00 -10.82
N LYS A 56 14.06 2.28 -11.91
CA LYS A 56 13.09 1.91 -12.95
C LYS A 56 12.04 0.94 -12.43
N GLY A 57 12.42 -0.13 -11.73
CA GLY A 57 11.45 -1.07 -11.17
C GLY A 57 10.57 -0.44 -10.11
N GLN A 58 11.14 0.39 -9.22
CA GLN A 58 10.38 1.16 -8.25
C GLN A 58 9.37 2.10 -8.93
N SER A 59 9.81 2.86 -9.94
CA SER A 59 9.00 3.93 -10.55
C SER A 59 7.99 3.41 -11.58
N PHE A 60 8.37 2.44 -12.41
CA PHE A 60 7.53 1.98 -13.52
C PHE A 60 6.68 0.74 -13.19
N ILE A 61 7.03 -0.04 -12.16
CA ILE A 61 6.26 -1.21 -11.75
C ILE A 61 5.53 -0.93 -10.43
N CYS A 62 6.27 -0.72 -9.33
CA CYS A 62 5.68 -0.64 -8.00
C CYS A 62 4.83 0.63 -7.79
N ALA A 63 5.36 1.80 -8.17
CA ALA A 63 4.67 3.08 -7.99
C ALA A 63 3.46 3.19 -8.92
N VAL A 64 3.61 2.89 -10.22
CA VAL A 64 2.49 2.91 -11.19
C VAL A 64 1.35 2.00 -10.75
N ALA A 65 1.65 0.73 -10.38
CA ALA A 65 0.62 -0.17 -9.87
C ALA A 65 -0.09 0.40 -8.64
N HIS A 66 0.65 0.98 -7.69
CA HIS A 66 0.01 1.60 -6.52
C HIS A 66 -0.89 2.77 -6.88
N MET A 67 -0.40 3.71 -7.70
CA MET A 67 -1.13 4.93 -8.04
C MET A 67 -2.40 4.62 -8.83
N ASN A 68 -2.34 3.69 -9.79
CA ASN A 68 -3.50 3.28 -10.57
C ASN A 68 -4.58 2.65 -9.69
N ILE A 69 -4.19 1.67 -8.85
CA ILE A 69 -5.14 0.94 -8.01
C ILE A 69 -5.69 1.85 -6.90
N ALA A 70 -4.87 2.74 -6.33
CA ALA A 70 -5.31 3.70 -5.33
C ALA A 70 -6.26 4.76 -5.91
N ALA A 71 -6.07 5.19 -7.16
CA ALA A 71 -6.99 6.10 -7.84
C ALA A 71 -8.36 5.45 -8.05
N GLN A 72 -8.39 4.18 -8.46
CA GLN A 72 -9.63 3.41 -8.58
C GLN A 72 -10.34 3.26 -7.24
N ALA A 73 -9.61 2.82 -6.20
CA ALA A 73 -10.15 2.67 -4.85
C ALA A 73 -10.69 4.00 -4.31
N LYS A 74 -10.00 5.11 -4.54
CA LYS A 74 -10.48 6.45 -4.18
C LYS A 74 -11.78 6.80 -4.92
N GLN A 75 -11.91 6.45 -6.19
CA GLN A 75 -13.10 6.77 -7.00
C GLN A 75 -14.32 5.95 -6.56
N THR A 76 -14.14 4.67 -6.27
CA THR A 76 -15.23 3.77 -5.89
C THR A 76 -15.58 3.87 -4.42
N GLY A 77 -14.63 4.27 -3.57
CA GLY A 77 -14.75 4.17 -2.12
C GLY A 77 -14.63 2.73 -1.60
N GLU A 78 -14.26 1.78 -2.46
CA GLU A 78 -14.21 0.35 -2.16
C GLU A 78 -12.77 -0.19 -2.27
N ALA A 79 -12.55 -1.39 -1.70
CA ALA A 79 -11.30 -2.11 -1.88
C ALA A 79 -11.13 -2.52 -3.35
N VAL A 80 -9.94 -2.34 -3.89
CA VAL A 80 -9.58 -2.79 -5.24
C VAL A 80 -8.47 -3.82 -5.14
N ILE A 81 -8.65 -4.93 -5.86
CA ILE A 81 -7.67 -6.02 -5.97
C ILE A 81 -7.32 -6.15 -7.45
N GLU A 82 -6.05 -6.00 -7.77
CA GLU A 82 -5.53 -6.01 -9.14
C GLU A 82 -4.14 -6.64 -9.17
N GLU A 83 -3.63 -6.89 -10.38
CA GLU A 83 -2.29 -7.41 -10.62
C GLU A 83 -1.31 -6.27 -10.98
N CYS A 84 -0.05 -6.36 -10.55
CA CYS A 84 1.01 -5.48 -11.04
C CYS A 84 1.73 -6.05 -12.27
N ASP A 85 2.51 -5.24 -12.97
CA ASP A 85 3.26 -5.67 -14.18
C ASP A 85 4.28 -6.80 -13.93
N ALA A 86 4.56 -7.15 -12.67
CA ALA A 86 5.39 -8.29 -12.29
C ALA A 86 4.60 -9.58 -12.01
N GLY A 87 3.28 -9.59 -12.25
CA GLY A 87 2.44 -10.77 -12.05
C GLY A 87 2.00 -11.01 -10.61
N LEU A 88 2.11 -10.00 -9.73
CA LEU A 88 1.79 -10.14 -8.31
C LEU A 88 0.49 -9.42 -8.00
N PHE A 89 -0.39 -10.05 -7.23
CA PHE A 89 -1.60 -9.37 -6.78
C PHE A 89 -1.26 -8.25 -5.79
N LYS A 90 -2.11 -7.23 -5.81
CA LYS A 90 -2.10 -6.09 -4.92
C LYS A 90 -3.52 -5.75 -4.51
N VAL A 91 -3.72 -5.50 -3.22
CA VAL A 91 -4.96 -4.96 -2.68
C VAL A 91 -4.72 -3.54 -2.16
N VAL A 92 -5.69 -2.65 -2.40
CA VAL A 92 -5.71 -1.29 -1.84
C VAL A 92 -7.10 -0.99 -1.31
N TYR A 93 -7.16 -0.50 -0.08
CA TYR A 93 -8.35 -0.01 0.60
C TYR A 93 -8.22 1.51 0.82
N PRO A 94 -9.20 2.31 0.38
CA PRO A 94 -9.15 3.76 0.52
C PRO A 94 -9.55 4.18 1.94
N ILE A 95 -8.86 5.15 2.52
CA ILE A 95 -9.16 5.64 3.87
C ILE A 95 -9.88 6.98 3.76
N PHE A 96 -11.15 6.99 4.15
CA PHE A 96 -11.98 8.19 4.22
C PHE A 96 -12.39 8.50 5.66
N VAL A 97 -12.36 9.77 6.02
CA VAL A 97 -12.93 10.26 7.29
C VAL A 97 -13.81 11.46 7.00
N LYS A 98 -15.09 11.39 7.39
CA LYS A 98 -16.09 12.44 7.10
C LYS A 98 -16.16 12.82 5.62
N GLY A 99 -15.96 11.85 4.72
CA GLY A 99 -15.96 12.06 3.27
C GLY A 99 -14.66 12.62 2.68
N GLU A 100 -13.65 12.95 3.50
CA GLU A 100 -12.33 13.38 3.04
C GLU A 100 -11.41 12.16 2.84
N PHE A 101 -10.78 12.05 1.66
CA PHE A 101 -9.78 11.02 1.37
C PHE A 101 -8.45 11.39 2.03
N LEU A 102 -7.95 10.53 2.91
CA LEU A 102 -6.72 10.80 3.66
C LEU A 102 -5.52 9.94 3.24
N GLY A 103 -5.74 8.96 2.37
CA GLY A 103 -4.71 8.03 1.95
C GLY A 103 -5.25 6.64 1.72
N ALA A 104 -4.37 5.66 1.67
CA ALA A 104 -4.74 4.28 1.37
C ALA A 104 -3.94 3.28 2.19
N LEU A 105 -4.58 2.18 2.55
CA LEU A 105 -3.94 1.00 3.12
C LEU A 105 -3.85 -0.07 2.04
N GLY A 106 -2.73 -0.76 1.91
CA GLY A 106 -2.62 -1.83 0.92
C GLY A 106 -1.66 -2.92 1.32
N GLY A 107 -1.65 -3.97 0.52
CA GLY A 107 -0.73 -5.11 0.66
C GLY A 107 -0.45 -5.75 -0.69
N CYS A 108 0.76 -6.27 -0.89
CA CYS A 108 1.10 -6.99 -2.11
C CYS A 108 2.19 -8.06 -1.90
N GLY A 109 2.41 -8.85 -2.95
CA GLY A 109 3.59 -9.69 -3.12
C GLY A 109 3.50 -11.10 -2.55
N LEU A 110 2.38 -11.49 -1.95
CA LEU A 110 2.18 -12.91 -1.67
C LEU A 110 1.87 -13.62 -2.99
N LEU A 111 2.59 -14.71 -3.27
CA LEU A 111 2.40 -15.59 -4.42
C LEU A 111 1.46 -16.74 -4.05
#